data_AF-A0A956TQQ2-F1
#
_entry.id   AF-A0A956TQQ2-F1
#
_cell.length_a   1.000
_cell.length_b   1.000
_cell.length_c   1.000
_cell.angle_alpha   90.00
_cell.angle_beta   90.00
_cell.angle_gamma   90.00
#
_symmetry.space_group_name_H-M   'P 1'
#
loop_
_entity.id
_entity.type
_entity.pdbx_description
1 polymer ?
#
loop_
_entity_poly.entity_id
_entity_poly.type
_entity_poly.pdbx_seq_one_letter_code
_entity_poly.pdbx_strand_id
1 'polypeptide(L)'
;MIINRTIFRYTIKQWLKSHFRLLAVTLVFLAMLAERSFKLYIAERPPLEASYSTGDQMAFFVLILGIGIVGLQRSSGNLCLTFARPIERSSYILTKWLVLASAACTIAVLELACEHAIYSVYMPGLFLNIDILINLLERLATCLAASATIVFFSSMVPHTGDFMVWGCCAFVTMQINSSCVDILKSTDPDAGGGFFVGLIYYLSMGGEFICSLILTFLAPSLNVRADFLAGETALLGITVLISNITFALLLAICFTNRSE
;
A
#
# COMPACT_ATOMS: atom_id res chain seq x y z
N MET A 1 -3.65 -26.11 5.29
CA MET A 1 -4.37 -24.85 5.56
C MET A 1 -5.33 -24.59 4.41
N ILE A 2 -6.64 -24.58 4.66
CA ILE A 2 -7.65 -24.55 3.58
C ILE A 2 -8.23 -23.14 3.50
N ILE A 3 -8.22 -22.54 2.31
CA ILE A 3 -8.85 -21.24 2.04
C ILE A 3 -10.36 -21.42 2.00
N ASN A 4 -11.09 -20.63 2.78
CA ASN A 4 -12.55 -20.74 2.84
C ASN A 4 -13.21 -19.93 1.72
N ARG A 5 -13.66 -20.63 0.66
CA ARG A 5 -14.30 -20.02 -0.53
C ARG A 5 -15.51 -19.16 -0.19
N THR A 6 -16.25 -19.48 0.87
CA THR A 6 -17.45 -18.74 1.27
C THR A 6 -17.10 -17.38 1.87
N ILE A 7 -16.11 -17.34 2.79
CA ILE A 7 -15.60 -16.10 3.37
C ILE A 7 -14.99 -15.22 2.28
N PHE A 8 -14.26 -15.83 1.34
CA PHE A 8 -13.65 -15.13 0.20
C PHE A 8 -14.71 -14.39 -0.63
N ARG A 9 -15.72 -15.11 -1.12
CA ARG A 9 -16.81 -14.54 -1.94
C ARG A 9 -17.64 -13.52 -1.20
N TYR A 10 -17.93 -13.76 0.08
CA TYR A 10 -18.71 -12.82 0.90
C TYR A 10 -17.99 -11.49 1.06
N THR A 11 -16.67 -11.53 1.32
CA THR A 11 -15.85 -10.32 1.50
C THR A 11 -15.82 -9.47 0.22
N ILE A 12 -15.64 -10.09 -0.95
CA ILE A 12 -15.71 -9.38 -2.24
C ILE A 12 -17.10 -8.76 -2.46
N LYS A 13 -18.18 -9.53 -2.24
CA LYS A 13 -19.55 -9.01 -2.38
C LYS A 13 -19.83 -7.83 -1.45
N GLN A 14 -19.28 -7.87 -0.24
CA GLN A 14 -19.43 -6.77 0.72
C GLN A 14 -18.76 -5.48 0.21
N TRP A 15 -17.58 -5.58 -0.41
CA TRP A 15 -16.91 -4.42 -1.01
C TRP A 15 -17.65 -3.87 -2.22
N LEU A 16 -18.12 -4.75 -3.11
CA LEU A 16 -18.87 -4.35 -4.31
C LEU A 16 -20.20 -3.64 -3.96
N LYS A 17 -20.77 -3.90 -2.78
CA LYS A 17 -21.95 -3.19 -2.29
C LYS A 17 -21.65 -1.80 -1.70
N SER A 18 -20.40 -1.53 -1.35
CA SER A 18 -20.01 -0.26 -0.73
C SER A 18 -19.64 0.76 -1.81
N HIS A 19 -20.64 1.54 -2.24
CA HIS A 19 -20.46 2.61 -3.22
C HIS A 19 -19.32 3.57 -2.85
N PHE A 20 -19.22 3.93 -1.57
CA PHE A 20 -18.16 4.82 -1.07
C PHE A 20 -16.76 4.25 -1.29
N ARG A 21 -16.54 2.95 -1.02
CA ARG A 21 -15.23 2.32 -1.25
C ARG A 21 -14.89 2.27 -2.73
N LEU A 22 -15.85 1.90 -3.58
CA LEU A 22 -15.65 1.86 -5.03
C LEU A 22 -15.34 3.26 -5.59
N LEU A 23 -16.06 4.28 -5.12
CA LEU A 23 -15.82 5.67 -5.48
C LEU A 23 -14.42 6.13 -5.02
N ALA A 24 -14.02 5.81 -3.79
CA ALA A 24 -12.69 6.16 -3.30
C ALA A 24 -11.57 5.46 -4.09
N VAL A 25 -11.69 4.16 -4.37
CA VAL A 25 -10.72 3.41 -5.18
C VAL A 25 -10.62 3.99 -6.59
N THR A 26 -11.77 4.29 -7.22
CA THR A 26 -11.78 4.86 -8.58
C THR A 26 -11.20 6.27 -8.61
N LEU A 27 -11.47 7.11 -7.61
CA LEU A 27 -10.86 8.44 -7.50
C LEU A 27 -9.34 8.36 -7.33
N VAL A 28 -8.84 7.49 -6.45
CA VAL A 28 -7.38 7.31 -6.26
C VAL A 28 -6.74 6.77 -7.54
N PHE A 29 -7.38 5.80 -8.20
CA PHE A 29 -6.91 5.25 -9.47
C PHE A 29 -6.81 6.33 -10.56
N LEU A 30 -7.85 7.15 -10.71
CA LEU A 30 -7.84 8.25 -11.68
C LEU A 30 -6.85 9.35 -11.31
N ALA A 31 -6.69 9.67 -10.03
CA ALA A 31 -5.75 10.67 -9.55
C ALA A 31 -4.30 10.27 -9.87
N MET A 32 -3.93 9.00 -9.66
CA MET A 32 -2.61 8.48 -9.99
C MET A 32 -2.34 8.53 -11.49
N LEU A 33 -3.30 8.09 -12.32
CA LEU A 33 -3.17 8.18 -13.78
C LEU A 33 -3.09 9.63 -14.28
N ALA A 34 -3.85 10.54 -13.68
CA ALA A 34 -3.84 11.96 -14.02
C ALA A 34 -2.49 12.61 -13.67
N GLU A 35 -1.94 12.32 -12.48
CA GLU A 35 -0.61 12.79 -12.06
C GLU A 35 0.46 12.38 -13.08
N ARG A 36 0.43 11.13 -13.55
CA ARG A 36 1.39 10.60 -14.53
C ARG A 36 1.23 11.22 -15.90
N SER A 37 -0.01 11.34 -16.37
CA SER A 37 -0.32 11.99 -17.64
C SER A 37 0.14 13.46 -17.63
N PHE A 38 -0.02 14.14 -16.50
CA PHE A 38 0.42 15.52 -16.31
C PHE A 38 1.94 15.65 -16.28
N LYS A 39 2.64 14.74 -15.58
CA LYS A 39 4.12 14.67 -15.58
C LYS A 39 4.67 14.45 -16.99
N LEU A 40 4.06 13.58 -17.78
CA LEU A 40 4.39 13.36 -19.19
C LEU A 40 4.15 14.59 -20.06
N TYR A 41 3.10 15.35 -19.78
CA TYR A 41 2.78 16.56 -20.53
C TYR A 41 3.79 17.70 -20.27
N ILE A 42 4.27 17.84 -19.02
CA ILE A 42 5.20 18.90 -18.63
C ILE A 42 6.65 18.53 -18.93
N ALA A 43 7.07 17.29 -18.66
CA ALA A 43 8.45 16.87 -18.85
C ALA A 43 8.71 16.55 -20.33
N GLU A 44 9.54 17.35 -21.00
CA GLU A 44 9.91 17.17 -22.42
C GLU A 44 10.47 15.76 -22.75
N ARG A 45 10.97 15.03 -21.74
CA ARG A 45 11.21 13.57 -21.71
C ARG A 45 11.66 13.18 -20.29
N PRO A 46 10.83 12.57 -19.44
CA PRO A 46 11.32 12.06 -18.18
C PRO A 46 12.34 10.91 -18.43
N PRO A 47 13.39 10.78 -17.62
CA PRO A 47 14.26 9.61 -17.68
C PRO A 47 13.42 8.34 -17.47
N LEU A 48 13.71 7.27 -18.22
CA LEU A 48 12.98 5.98 -18.18
C LEU A 48 12.77 5.47 -16.75
N GLU A 49 13.80 5.65 -15.92
CA GLU A 49 13.88 5.21 -14.53
C GLU A 49 12.91 5.95 -13.60
N ALA A 50 12.57 7.19 -13.92
CA ALA A 50 11.60 8.02 -13.17
C ALA A 50 10.18 7.92 -13.73
N SER A 51 9.98 7.14 -14.80
CA SER A 51 8.72 7.12 -15.53
C SER A 51 7.65 6.28 -14.83
N TYR A 52 8.03 5.18 -14.20
CA TYR A 52 7.07 4.30 -13.55
C TYR A 52 6.73 4.71 -12.11
N SER A 53 5.46 4.53 -11.72
CA SER A 53 5.06 4.78 -10.33
C SER A 53 5.72 3.81 -9.36
N THR A 54 6.25 4.33 -8.26
CA THR A 54 6.83 3.55 -7.17
C THR A 54 5.74 2.71 -6.50
N GLY A 55 6.10 1.48 -6.09
CA GLY A 55 5.17 0.55 -5.46
C GLY A 55 4.47 1.10 -4.21
N ASP A 56 5.05 2.11 -3.56
CA ASP A 56 4.54 2.74 -2.34
C ASP A 56 3.12 3.29 -2.48
N GLN A 57 2.77 3.78 -3.66
CA GLN A 57 1.44 4.30 -3.96
C GLN A 57 0.36 3.21 -3.85
N MET A 58 0.71 1.93 -4.03
CA MET A 58 -0.24 0.82 -3.96
C MET A 58 -0.81 0.61 -2.55
N ALA A 59 -0.12 1.11 -1.52
CA ALA A 59 -0.59 1.07 -0.15
C ALA A 59 -1.96 1.76 0.00
N PHE A 60 -2.29 2.76 -0.82
CA PHE A 60 -3.59 3.46 -0.75
C PHE A 60 -4.74 2.56 -1.18
N PHE A 61 -4.57 1.77 -2.24
CA PHE A 61 -5.61 0.81 -2.66
C PHE A 61 -5.85 -0.23 -1.58
N VAL A 62 -4.76 -0.76 -1.01
CA VAL A 62 -4.82 -1.73 0.09
C VAL A 62 -5.53 -1.12 1.31
N LEU A 63 -5.22 0.14 1.64
CA LEU A 63 -5.82 0.82 2.77
C LEU A 63 -7.33 1.02 2.60
N ILE A 64 -7.76 1.53 1.44
CA ILE A 64 -9.18 1.80 1.16
C ILE A 64 -9.99 0.50 1.12
N LEU A 65 -9.44 -0.58 0.56
CA LEU A 65 -10.12 -1.87 0.52
C LEU A 65 -10.10 -2.58 1.88
N GLY A 66 -8.96 -2.53 2.55
CA GLY A 66 -8.68 -3.24 3.79
C GLY A 66 -9.24 -2.58 5.04
N ILE A 67 -9.65 -1.30 4.96
CA ILE A 67 -10.22 -0.60 6.11
C ILE A 67 -11.44 -1.35 6.66
N GLY A 68 -11.37 -1.70 7.95
CA GLY A 68 -12.42 -2.43 8.65
C GLY A 68 -12.71 -3.83 8.11
N ILE A 69 -11.79 -4.47 7.38
CA ILE A 69 -11.99 -5.82 6.80
C ILE A 69 -12.29 -6.88 7.89
N VAL A 70 -11.65 -6.76 9.05
CA VAL A 70 -11.92 -7.58 10.26
C VAL A 70 -12.66 -6.75 11.32
N GLY A 71 -12.21 -5.52 11.58
CA GLY A 71 -12.75 -4.66 12.64
C GLY A 71 -14.26 -4.41 12.56
N LEU A 72 -14.83 -4.25 11.35
CA LEU A 72 -16.28 -4.05 11.19
C LEU A 72 -17.09 -5.30 11.63
N GLN A 73 -16.57 -6.49 11.37
CA GLN A 73 -17.23 -7.74 11.78
C GLN A 73 -17.13 -7.96 13.29
N ARG A 74 -16.03 -7.47 13.89
CA ARG A 74 -15.82 -7.48 15.34
C ARG A 74 -16.77 -6.52 16.06
N SER A 75 -16.83 -5.25 15.65
CA SER A 75 -17.71 -4.24 16.25
C SER A 75 -19.19 -4.52 16.07
N SER A 76 -19.58 -5.20 14.99
CA SER A 76 -20.97 -5.63 14.78
C SER A 76 -21.36 -6.92 15.50
N GLY A 77 -20.44 -7.59 16.22
CA GLY A 77 -20.70 -8.87 16.88
C GLY A 77 -20.84 -10.07 15.93
N ASN A 78 -20.77 -9.84 14.61
CA ASN A 78 -20.88 -10.88 13.58
C ASN A 78 -19.71 -11.88 13.60
N LEU A 79 -18.58 -11.50 14.21
CA LEU A 79 -17.42 -12.37 14.38
C LEU A 79 -17.76 -13.61 15.21
N CYS A 80 -18.53 -13.45 16.30
CA CYS A 80 -18.98 -14.56 17.15
C CYS A 80 -19.89 -15.53 16.37
N LEU A 81 -20.78 -15.00 15.53
CA LEU A 81 -21.64 -15.83 14.65
C LEU A 81 -20.84 -16.59 13.60
N THR A 82 -19.72 -16.02 13.14
CA THR A 82 -18.84 -16.66 12.16
C THR A 82 -18.07 -17.80 12.79
N PHE A 83 -17.58 -17.63 14.02
CA PHE A 83 -16.85 -18.65 14.79
C PHE A 83 -17.73 -19.64 15.53
N ALA A 84 -19.06 -19.45 15.55
CA ALA A 84 -20.00 -20.50 15.94
C ALA A 84 -19.95 -21.72 14.99
N ARG A 85 -19.38 -21.55 13.79
CA ARG A 85 -19.07 -22.63 12.85
C ARG A 85 -17.66 -23.15 13.09
N PRO A 86 -17.36 -24.42 12.78
CA PRO A 86 -16.02 -25.01 12.95
C PRO A 86 -15.05 -24.47 11.88
N ILE A 87 -14.69 -23.19 11.99
CA ILE A 87 -13.73 -22.50 11.13
C ILE A 87 -12.55 -22.09 12.00
N GLU A 88 -11.36 -22.56 11.63
CA GLU A 88 -10.13 -22.15 12.28
C GLU A 88 -9.87 -20.64 12.08
N ARG A 89 -9.48 -19.94 13.16
CA ARG A 89 -9.19 -18.50 13.13
C ARG A 89 -8.02 -18.16 12.19
N SER A 90 -7.04 -19.05 12.09
CA SER A 90 -5.93 -18.95 11.11
C SER A 90 -6.46 -18.94 9.67
N SER A 91 -7.33 -19.89 9.31
CA SER A 91 -7.97 -19.96 7.99
C SER A 91 -8.81 -18.71 7.71
N TYR A 92 -9.51 -18.17 8.71
CA TYR A 92 -10.27 -16.93 8.57
C TYR A 92 -9.36 -15.73 8.23
N ILE A 93 -8.33 -15.46 9.03
CA ILE A 93 -7.41 -14.32 8.82
C ILE A 93 -6.69 -14.43 7.49
N LEU A 94 -6.20 -15.63 7.16
CA LEU A 94 -5.46 -15.85 5.93
C LEU A 94 -6.36 -15.76 4.69
N THR A 95 -7.62 -16.18 4.79
CA THR A 95 -8.60 -15.94 3.73
C THR A 95 -8.85 -14.44 3.56
N LYS A 96 -9.00 -13.66 4.64
CA LYS A 96 -9.19 -12.20 4.58
C LYS A 96 -7.99 -11.49 3.95
N TRP A 97 -6.78 -11.84 4.35
CA TRP A 97 -5.54 -11.35 3.74
C TRP A 97 -5.48 -11.67 2.26
N LEU A 98 -5.74 -12.92 1.86
CA LEU A 98 -5.67 -13.32 0.45
C LEU A 98 -6.70 -12.58 -0.41
N VAL A 99 -7.92 -12.36 0.10
CA VAL A 99 -8.93 -11.54 -0.61
C VAL A 99 -8.40 -10.12 -0.82
N LEU A 100 -7.83 -9.49 0.21
CA LEU A 100 -7.31 -8.13 0.13
C LEU A 100 -6.11 -8.02 -0.80
N ALA A 101 -5.14 -8.93 -0.64
CA ALA A 101 -3.96 -9.02 -1.48
C ALA A 101 -4.35 -9.21 -2.95
N SER A 102 -5.22 -10.17 -3.26
CA SER A 102 -5.64 -10.43 -4.64
C SER A 102 -6.36 -9.24 -5.27
N ALA A 103 -7.26 -8.57 -4.54
CA ALA A 103 -7.94 -7.38 -5.03
C ALA A 103 -6.96 -6.23 -5.29
N ALA A 104 -6.05 -5.96 -4.35
CA ALA A 104 -5.03 -4.92 -4.50
C ALA A 104 -4.09 -5.23 -5.68
N CYS A 105 -3.60 -6.46 -5.79
CA CYS A 105 -2.77 -6.90 -6.92
C CYS A 105 -3.48 -6.74 -8.26
N THR A 106 -4.77 -7.07 -8.37
CA THR A 106 -5.52 -6.87 -9.62
C THR A 106 -5.62 -5.39 -10.01
N ILE A 107 -5.79 -4.50 -9.03
CA ILE A 107 -5.81 -3.05 -9.27
C ILE A 107 -4.42 -2.56 -9.69
N ALA A 108 -3.37 -3.00 -9.01
CA ALA A 108 -1.99 -2.63 -9.33
C ALA A 108 -1.57 -3.09 -10.75
N VAL A 109 -1.95 -4.30 -11.14
CA VAL A 109 -1.72 -4.81 -12.51
C VAL A 109 -2.48 -3.98 -13.54
N LEU A 110 -3.75 -3.65 -13.25
CA LEU A 110 -4.57 -2.84 -14.16
C LEU A 110 -4.01 -1.42 -14.29
N GLU A 111 -3.60 -0.81 -13.20
CA GLU A 111 -2.99 0.51 -13.18
C GLU A 111 -1.68 0.52 -13.97
N LEU A 112 -0.80 -0.46 -13.75
CA LEU A 112 0.43 -0.61 -14.53
C LEU A 112 0.16 -0.80 -16.03
N ALA A 113 -0.87 -1.58 -16.37
CA ALA A 113 -1.27 -1.77 -17.76
C ALA A 113 -1.76 -0.46 -18.40
N CYS A 114 -2.55 0.34 -17.67
CA CYS A 114 -2.99 1.66 -18.12
C CYS A 114 -1.82 2.65 -18.25
N GLU A 115 -0.91 2.69 -17.28
CA GLU A 115 0.31 3.50 -17.36
C GLU A 115 1.15 3.10 -18.56
N HIS A 116 1.40 1.81 -18.75
CA HIS A 116 2.18 1.32 -19.88
C HIS A 116 1.50 1.66 -21.22
N ALA A 117 0.17 1.55 -21.31
CA ALA A 117 -0.58 1.96 -22.48
C ALA A 117 -0.36 3.45 -22.79
N ILE A 118 -0.45 4.33 -21.78
CA ILE A 118 -0.16 5.76 -21.93
C ILE A 118 1.28 5.96 -22.43
N TYR A 119 2.27 5.38 -21.76
CA TYR A 119 3.68 5.50 -22.16
C TYR A 119 3.96 4.98 -23.57
N SER A 120 3.33 3.88 -23.98
CA SER A 120 3.54 3.29 -25.31
C SER A 120 3.11 4.23 -26.45
N VAL A 121 2.12 5.10 -26.21
CA VAL A 121 1.65 6.09 -27.18
C VAL A 121 2.66 7.24 -27.32
N TYR A 122 3.23 7.71 -26.21
CA TYR A 122 4.19 8.83 -26.21
C TYR A 122 5.63 8.40 -26.56
N MET A 123 5.99 7.15 -26.28
CA MET A 123 7.34 6.59 -26.46
C MET A 123 7.25 5.19 -27.10
N PRO A 124 7.08 5.07 -28.43
CA PRO A 124 6.85 3.78 -29.11
C PRO A 124 8.05 2.82 -29.05
N GLY A 125 9.22 3.24 -28.55
CA GLY A 125 10.37 2.36 -28.36
C GLY A 125 10.31 1.48 -27.10
N LEU A 126 9.31 1.63 -26.23
CA LEU A 126 9.29 1.05 -24.89
C LEU A 126 8.54 -0.29 -24.74
N PHE A 127 8.11 -0.93 -25.83
CA PHE A 127 7.18 -2.08 -25.79
C PHE A 127 7.69 -3.32 -25.04
N LEU A 128 9.01 -3.51 -24.92
CA LEU A 128 9.60 -4.69 -24.30
C LEU A 128 10.75 -4.27 -23.39
N ASN A 129 10.39 -3.71 -22.24
CA ASN A 129 11.36 -3.30 -21.23
C ASN A 129 11.23 -4.17 -19.96
N ILE A 130 12.37 -4.69 -19.49
CA ILE A 130 12.51 -5.45 -18.24
C ILE A 130 12.07 -4.59 -17.04
N ASP A 131 12.20 -3.26 -17.13
CA ASP A 131 11.76 -2.33 -16.08
C ASP A 131 10.26 -2.49 -15.75
N ILE A 132 9.42 -2.88 -16.72
CA ILE A 132 7.98 -3.11 -16.49
C ILE A 132 7.77 -4.31 -15.56
N LEU A 133 8.54 -5.38 -15.79
CA LEU A 133 8.46 -6.59 -14.97
C LEU A 133 8.98 -6.34 -13.55
N ILE A 134 10.07 -5.58 -13.42
CA ILE A 134 10.62 -5.18 -12.12
C ILE A 134 9.58 -4.37 -11.35
N ASN A 135 9.01 -3.33 -11.96
CA ASN A 135 7.99 -2.50 -11.34
C ASN A 135 6.72 -3.30 -10.99
N LEU A 136 6.30 -4.24 -11.85
CA LEU A 136 5.20 -5.15 -11.52
C LEU A 136 5.50 -5.95 -10.25
N LEU A 137 6.69 -6.52 -10.12
CA LEU A 137 7.09 -7.30 -8.94
C LEU A 137 7.12 -6.43 -7.69
N GLU A 138 7.65 -5.20 -7.77
CA GLU A 138 7.66 -4.24 -6.66
C GLU A 138 6.23 -3.92 -6.20
N ARG A 139 5.31 -3.62 -7.13
CA ARG A 139 3.89 -3.36 -6.80
C ARG A 139 3.20 -4.54 -6.15
N LEU A 140 3.44 -5.76 -6.67
CA LEU A 140 2.86 -6.97 -6.11
C LEU A 140 3.41 -7.26 -4.70
N ALA A 141 4.71 -7.09 -4.49
CA ALA A 141 5.35 -7.24 -3.19
C ALA A 141 4.77 -6.24 -2.17
N THR A 142 4.66 -4.96 -2.55
CA THR A 142 4.08 -3.92 -1.69
C THR A 142 2.60 -4.21 -1.38
N CYS A 143 1.80 -4.66 -2.36
CA CYS A 143 0.41 -5.07 -2.14
C CYS A 143 0.30 -6.22 -1.12
N LEU A 144 1.16 -7.23 -1.24
CA LEU A 144 1.18 -8.39 -0.34
C LEU A 144 1.59 -8.02 1.09
N ALA A 145 2.62 -7.19 1.21
CA ALA A 145 3.09 -6.68 2.49
C ALA A 145 2.05 -5.79 3.18
N ALA A 146 1.61 -4.73 2.48
CA ALA A 146 0.64 -3.78 3.02
C ALA A 146 -0.69 -4.46 3.39
N SER A 147 -1.12 -5.47 2.63
CA SER A 147 -2.37 -6.18 2.95
C SER A 147 -2.24 -7.00 4.24
N ALA A 148 -1.08 -7.60 4.50
CA ALA A 148 -0.83 -8.34 5.74
C ALA A 148 -0.87 -7.40 6.95
N THR A 149 -0.24 -6.24 6.84
CA THR A 149 -0.19 -5.24 7.92
C THR A 149 -1.56 -4.62 8.16
N ILE A 150 -2.31 -4.25 7.12
CA ILE A 150 -3.68 -3.74 7.27
C ILE A 150 -4.61 -4.79 7.90
N VAL A 151 -4.48 -6.08 7.56
CA VAL A 151 -5.25 -7.15 8.22
C VAL A 151 -4.87 -7.28 9.70
N PHE A 152 -3.58 -7.25 10.02
CA PHE A 152 -3.09 -7.24 11.39
C PHE A 152 -3.68 -6.09 12.19
N PHE A 153 -3.52 -4.87 11.70
CA PHE A 153 -4.04 -3.70 12.36
C PHE A 153 -5.57 -3.76 12.48
N SER A 154 -6.29 -4.19 11.44
CA SER A 154 -7.74 -4.37 11.47
C SER A 154 -8.20 -5.41 12.51
N SER A 155 -7.35 -6.34 12.91
CA SER A 155 -7.63 -7.29 14.00
C SER A 155 -7.45 -6.67 15.39
N MET A 156 -6.54 -5.70 15.54
CA MET A 156 -6.27 -5.02 16.81
C MET A 156 -7.38 -4.04 17.20
N VAL A 157 -7.79 -3.16 16.27
CA VAL A 157 -8.71 -2.06 16.60
C VAL A 157 -10.13 -2.37 16.11
N PRO A 158 -11.11 -2.49 17.02
CA PRO A 158 -12.49 -2.86 16.66
C PRO A 158 -13.25 -1.72 15.97
N HIS A 159 -12.84 -0.46 16.16
CA HIS A 159 -13.50 0.70 15.59
C HIS A 159 -12.88 1.09 14.25
N THR A 160 -13.72 1.23 13.23
CA THR A 160 -13.32 1.62 11.88
C THR A 160 -12.82 3.06 11.79
N GLY A 161 -13.19 3.92 12.75
CA GLY A 161 -12.81 5.33 12.78
C GLY A 161 -11.31 5.54 13.03
N ASP A 162 -10.74 4.77 13.96
CA ASP A 162 -9.32 4.91 14.33
C ASP A 162 -8.41 4.50 13.17
N PHE A 163 -8.81 3.51 12.36
CA PHE A 163 -8.10 3.14 11.14
C PHE A 163 -8.05 4.24 10.09
N MET A 164 -9.14 5.00 9.97
CA MET A 164 -9.21 6.11 9.04
C MET A 164 -8.26 7.22 9.46
N VAL A 165 -8.15 7.48 10.77
CA VAL A 165 -7.20 8.45 11.31
C VAL A 165 -5.76 8.02 11.05
N TRP A 166 -5.41 6.75 11.29
CA TRP A 166 -4.07 6.24 11.00
C TRP A 166 -3.74 6.27 9.50
N GLY A 167 -4.70 5.89 8.65
CA GLY A 167 -4.56 5.95 7.21
C GLY A 167 -4.46 7.37 6.66
N CYS A 168 -5.24 8.30 7.19
CA CYS A 168 -5.15 9.72 6.86
C CYS A 168 -3.84 10.31 7.35
N CYS A 169 -3.37 9.97 8.56
CA CYS A 169 -2.08 10.43 9.07
C CYS A 169 -0.93 9.95 8.19
N ALA A 170 -0.89 8.65 7.84
CA ALA A 170 0.12 8.08 6.96
C ALA A 170 0.05 8.64 5.52
N PHE A 171 -1.16 8.90 5.02
CA PHE A 171 -1.36 9.54 3.71
C PHE A 171 -0.87 10.98 3.69
N VAL A 172 -1.26 11.77 4.69
CA VAL A 172 -0.89 13.19 4.80
C VAL A 172 0.62 13.33 4.93
N THR A 173 1.28 12.46 5.70
CA THR A 173 2.74 12.50 5.83
C THR A 173 3.48 12.08 4.56
N MET A 174 2.98 11.10 3.80
CA MET A 174 3.57 10.76 2.50
C MET A 174 3.42 11.89 1.48
N GLN A 175 2.26 12.56 1.44
CA GLN A 175 2.03 13.69 0.55
C GLN A 175 2.88 14.91 0.92
N ILE A 176 2.98 15.23 2.21
CA ILE A 176 3.83 16.30 2.73
C ILE A 176 5.30 16.04 2.36
N ASN A 177 5.80 14.82 2.50
CA ASN A 177 7.19 14.51 2.13
C ASN A 177 7.48 14.73 0.64
N SER A 178 6.59 14.29 -0.25
CA SER A 178 6.81 14.47 -1.70
C SER A 178 6.81 15.94 -2.12
N SER A 179 5.91 16.75 -1.55
CA SER A 179 5.74 18.15 -1.96
C SER A 179 6.72 19.09 -1.26
N CYS A 180 7.03 18.85 0.02
CA CYS A 180 7.89 19.74 0.79
C CYS A 180 9.38 19.55 0.47
N VAL A 181 9.83 18.32 0.18
CA VAL A 181 11.24 18.05 -0.17
C VAL A 181 11.61 18.72 -1.50
N ASP A 182 10.71 18.74 -2.48
CA ASP A 182 10.96 19.37 -3.78
C ASP A 182 11.01 20.91 -3.65
N ILE A 183 10.16 21.50 -2.81
CA ILE A 183 10.19 22.94 -2.50
C ILE A 183 11.47 23.31 -1.73
N LEU A 184 11.88 22.49 -0.76
CA LEU A 184 13.10 22.69 0.03
C LEU A 184 14.38 22.60 -0.82
N LYS A 185 14.44 21.71 -1.81
CA LYS A 185 15.56 21.63 -2.77
C LYS A 185 15.63 22.84 -3.71
N SER A 186 14.51 23.49 -3.97
CA SER A 186 14.43 24.66 -4.85
C SER A 186 14.73 25.99 -4.16
N THR A 187 14.84 26.01 -2.82
CA THR A 187 15.03 27.24 -2.05
C THR A 187 16.51 27.37 -1.67
N ASP A 188 17.19 28.41 -2.17
CA ASP A 188 18.59 28.69 -1.83
C ASP A 188 18.78 28.82 -0.30
N PRO A 189 19.74 28.10 0.30
CA PRO A 189 19.97 28.09 1.74
C PRO A 189 20.38 29.46 2.31
N ASP A 190 20.79 30.39 1.45
CA ASP A 190 21.30 31.71 1.83
C ASP A 190 20.19 32.77 1.98
N ALA A 191 18.93 32.47 1.65
CA ALA A 191 17.83 33.45 1.59
C ALA A 191 17.19 33.84 2.95
N GLY A 192 17.81 33.53 4.10
CA GLY A 192 17.43 34.12 5.39
C GLY A 192 16.08 33.67 5.99
N GLY A 193 15.52 32.53 5.58
CA GLY A 193 14.30 31.92 6.16
C GLY A 193 14.52 31.23 7.53
N GLY A 194 15.21 31.89 8.47
CA GLY A 194 15.96 31.28 9.57
C GLY A 194 15.24 30.63 10.78
N PHE A 195 13.93 30.36 10.75
CA PHE A 195 13.30 29.60 11.85
C PHE A 195 12.09 28.77 11.40
N PHE A 196 11.17 29.36 10.62
CA PHE A 196 10.00 28.63 10.12
C PHE A 196 10.37 27.53 9.12
N VAL A 197 11.35 27.77 8.26
CA VAL A 197 11.86 26.73 7.33
C VAL A 197 12.57 25.63 8.11
N GLY A 198 13.34 25.98 9.14
CA GLY A 198 13.98 25.02 10.05
C GLY A 198 12.97 24.17 10.83
N LEU A 199 11.91 24.78 11.38
CA LEU A 199 10.85 24.06 12.10
C LEU A 199 10.07 23.12 11.16
N ILE A 200 9.73 23.58 9.96
CA ILE A 200 9.11 22.73 8.93
C ILE A 200 10.07 21.60 8.54
N TYR A 201 11.37 21.86 8.42
CA TYR A 201 12.37 20.83 8.13
C TYR A 201 12.50 19.79 9.25
N TYR A 202 12.52 20.20 10.52
CA TYR A 202 12.55 19.27 11.67
C TYR A 202 11.25 18.50 11.86
N LEU A 203 10.09 19.13 11.60
CA LEU A 203 8.79 18.43 11.60
C LEU A 203 8.67 17.48 10.41
N SER A 204 9.21 17.84 9.24
CA SER A 204 9.31 16.98 8.07
C SER A 204 10.25 15.81 8.34
N MET A 205 11.46 16.03 8.89
CA MET A 205 12.40 14.96 9.25
C MET A 205 11.87 14.06 10.38
N GLY A 206 11.23 14.64 11.40
CA GLY A 206 10.61 13.86 12.48
C GLY A 206 9.42 13.05 11.98
N GLY A 207 8.63 13.65 11.08
CA GLY A 207 7.57 12.99 10.33
C GLY A 207 8.12 11.88 9.44
N GLU A 208 9.22 12.10 8.72
CA GLU A 208 9.94 11.12 7.91
C GLU A 208 10.52 10.00 8.74
N PHE A 209 11.07 10.25 9.92
CA PHE A 209 11.61 9.20 10.77
C PHE A 209 10.50 8.31 11.32
N ILE A 210 9.44 8.91 11.87
CA ILE A 210 8.29 8.16 12.38
C ILE A 210 7.58 7.45 11.23
N CYS A 211 7.39 8.11 10.09
CA CYS A 211 6.76 7.51 8.92
C CYS A 211 7.64 6.47 8.26
N SER A 212 8.95 6.65 8.18
CA SER A 212 9.88 5.63 7.70
C SER A 212 9.84 4.44 8.63
N LEU A 213 9.81 4.63 9.94
CA LEU A 213 9.75 3.53 10.89
C LEU A 213 8.40 2.79 10.82
N ILE A 214 7.31 3.54 10.65
CA ILE A 214 5.95 3.03 10.43
C ILE A 214 5.85 2.33 9.06
N LEU A 215 6.27 2.95 7.96
CA LEU A 215 6.28 2.42 6.58
C LEU A 215 7.21 1.22 6.44
N THR A 216 8.39 1.23 7.06
CA THR A 216 9.32 0.08 7.07
C THR A 216 8.67 -1.11 7.79
N PHE A 217 7.85 -0.86 8.82
CA PHE A 217 7.03 -1.88 9.47
C PHE A 217 5.73 -2.23 8.72
N LEU A 218 5.08 -1.27 8.05
CA LEU A 218 3.75 -1.39 7.42
C LEU A 218 3.81 -1.85 5.97
N ALA A 219 4.88 -1.53 5.26
CA ALA A 219 5.09 -1.75 3.86
C ALA A 219 6.61 -1.85 3.62
N PRO A 220 7.26 -2.97 4.02
CA PRO A 220 8.59 -3.27 3.53
C PRO A 220 8.56 -3.24 2.00
N SER A 221 9.04 -2.14 1.42
CA SER A 221 9.18 -1.99 -0.01
C SER A 221 10.41 -2.80 -0.40
N LEU A 222 10.19 -3.75 -1.29
CA LEU A 222 11.30 -4.47 -1.90
C LEU A 222 11.76 -3.61 -3.07
N ASN A 223 12.93 -2.98 -2.95
CA ASN A 223 13.52 -2.24 -4.07
C ASN A 223 14.18 -3.26 -4.99
N VAL A 224 13.34 -3.98 -5.76
CA VAL A 224 13.75 -5.06 -6.66
C VAL A 224 14.87 -4.55 -7.55
N ARG A 225 14.79 -3.30 -8.03
CA ARG A 225 15.81 -2.71 -8.89
C ARG A 225 17.18 -2.60 -8.24
N ALA A 226 17.25 -2.03 -7.04
CA ALA A 226 18.52 -1.91 -6.31
C ALA A 226 19.05 -3.28 -5.84
N ASP A 227 18.14 -4.16 -5.41
CA ASP A 227 18.52 -5.42 -4.77
C ASP A 227 18.85 -6.54 -5.78
N PHE A 228 18.14 -6.64 -6.92
CA PHE A 228 18.46 -7.64 -7.96
C PHE A 228 19.74 -7.31 -8.71
N LEU A 229 20.00 -6.04 -8.98
CA LEU A 229 21.22 -5.64 -9.69
C LEU A 229 22.47 -5.79 -8.80
N ALA A 230 22.30 -5.77 -7.47
CA ALA A 230 23.37 -6.00 -6.50
C ALA A 230 23.64 -7.50 -6.18
N GLY A 231 22.85 -8.42 -6.75
CA GLY A 231 23.08 -9.87 -6.71
C GLY A 231 22.79 -10.55 -5.36
N GLU A 232 23.58 -10.28 -4.33
CA GLU A 232 23.49 -10.99 -3.04
C GLU A 232 22.39 -10.43 -2.11
N THR A 233 22.01 -9.16 -2.26
CA THR A 233 21.02 -8.51 -1.38
C THR A 233 19.56 -8.83 -1.73
N ALA A 234 19.27 -9.32 -2.95
CA ALA A 234 17.93 -9.71 -3.38
C ALA A 234 17.29 -10.79 -2.50
N LEU A 235 18.05 -11.84 -2.14
CA LEU A 235 17.55 -12.92 -1.28
C LEU A 235 17.25 -12.41 0.14
N LEU A 236 18.04 -11.46 0.64
CA LEU A 236 17.79 -10.82 1.93
C LEU A 236 16.49 -10.02 1.88
N GLY A 237 16.26 -9.21 0.83
CA GLY A 237 15.02 -8.46 0.67
C GLY A 237 13.78 -9.35 0.65
N ILE A 238 13.82 -10.45 -0.11
CA ILE A 238 12.70 -11.40 -0.21
C ILE A 238 12.44 -12.09 1.13
N THR A 239 13.49 -12.50 1.85
CA THR A 239 13.33 -13.17 3.15
C THR A 239 12.80 -12.21 4.22
N VAL A 240 13.24 -10.95 4.24
CA VAL A 240 12.68 -9.90 5.10
C VAL A 240 11.20 -9.65 4.80
N LEU A 241 10.84 -9.56 3.51
CA LEU A 241 9.45 -9.40 3.08
C LEU A 241 8.55 -10.55 3.58
N ILE A 242 8.97 -11.80 3.35
CA ILE A 242 8.24 -12.99 3.79
C ILE A 242 8.15 -13.04 5.33
N SER A 243 9.25 -12.74 6.02
CA SER A 243 9.28 -12.67 7.49
C SER A 243 8.29 -11.65 8.03
N ASN A 244 8.23 -10.45 7.44
CA ASN A 244 7.32 -9.40 7.86
C ASN A 244 5.85 -9.77 7.60
N ILE A 245 5.55 -10.34 6.43
CA ILE A 245 4.20 -10.82 6.09
C ILE A 245 3.76 -11.91 7.09
N THR A 246 4.62 -12.90 7.32
CA THR A 246 4.32 -14.01 8.24
C THR A 246 4.16 -13.51 9.68
N PHE A 247 5.03 -12.62 10.15
CA PHE A 247 4.94 -12.01 11.47
C PHE A 247 3.65 -11.21 11.66
N ALA A 248 3.29 -10.36 10.71
CA ALA A 248 2.03 -9.59 10.75
C ALA A 248 0.81 -10.52 10.81
N LEU A 249 0.77 -11.56 9.98
CA LEU A 249 -0.33 -12.53 9.97
C LEU A 249 -0.40 -13.34 11.27
N LEU A 250 0.74 -13.74 11.85
CA LEU A 250 0.78 -14.43 13.14
C LEU A 250 0.26 -13.54 14.28
N LEU A 251 0.65 -12.27 14.30
CA LEU A 251 0.11 -11.30 15.25
C LEU A 251 -1.40 -11.14 15.06
N ALA A 252 -1.88 -11.02 13.81
CA ALA A 252 -3.30 -10.91 13.51
C ALA A 252 -4.11 -12.09 14.06
N ILE A 253 -3.57 -13.31 13.91
CA ILE A 253 -4.17 -14.54 14.46
C ILE A 253 -4.15 -14.50 15.99
N CYS A 254 -3.02 -14.09 16.60
CA CYS A 254 -2.89 -14.00 18.06
C CYS A 254 -3.88 -13.00 18.68
N PHE A 255 -4.05 -11.82 18.09
CA PHE A 255 -5.01 -10.83 18.56
C PHE A 255 -6.46 -11.26 18.38
N THR A 256 -6.76 -11.97 17.29
CA THR A 256 -8.08 -12.56 17.07
C THR A 256 -8.39 -13.69 18.06
N ASN A 257 -7.35 -14.37 18.58
CA ASN A 257 -7.51 -15.40 19.60
C ASN A 257 -7.81 -14.86 21.01
N ARG A 258 -7.32 -13.66 21.34
CA ARG A 258 -7.46 -13.07 22.68
C ARG A 258 -8.80 -12.37 22.94
N SER A 259 -9.63 -12.19 21.92
CA SER A 259 -10.83 -11.34 22.01
C SER A 259 -12.10 -12.07 22.47
N GLU A 260 -11.95 -13.17 23.20
CA GLU A 260 -13.01 -13.86 23.95
C GLU A 260 -12.77 -13.65 25.44
#